data_AF-A0A556U6H9-F1
#
_entry.id   AF-A0A556U6H9-F1
#
_cell.length_a   1.000
_cell.length_b   1.000
_cell.length_c   1.000
_cell.angle_alpha   90.00
_cell.angle_beta   90.00
_cell.angle_gamma   90.00
#
_symmetry.space_group_name_H-M   'P 1'
#
loop_
_entity.id
_entity.type
_entity.pdbx_description
1 polymer ?
#
loop_
_entity_poly.entity_id
_entity_poly.type
_entity_poly.pdbx_seq_one_letter_code
_entity_poly.pdbx_strand_id
1 'polypeptide(L)'
;MPLILTRTGLGVNSLVMKVAFCGIIGFFTFMTPVLLHLVAKGYVVRLYHNRETDVYTAVTYNALLVEKKTVFHQSDVKVPDVSRMFTSFYANKKSLLINPMLFDLPHDYNHLMGYDQPFTFDPEDMNKPD
;
A
#
# COMPACT_ATOMS: atom_id res chain seq x y z
N MET A 1 -18.79 -37.67 -1.26
CA MET A 1 -18.85 -36.38 -2.00
C MET A 1 -18.33 -36.41 -3.45
N PRO A 2 -17.46 -37.34 -3.94
CA PRO A 2 -17.01 -37.28 -5.34
C PRO A 2 -17.97 -37.96 -6.34
N LEU A 3 -18.82 -38.87 -5.88
CA LEU A 3 -19.67 -39.71 -6.74
C LEU A 3 -20.98 -39.04 -7.18
N ILE A 4 -21.42 -38.00 -6.44
CA ILE A 4 -22.65 -37.25 -6.73
C ILE A 4 -22.40 -36.25 -7.87
N LEU A 5 -21.19 -35.71 -7.96
CA LEU A 5 -20.78 -34.76 -9.00
C LEU A 5 -20.69 -35.42 -10.39
N THR A 6 -20.23 -36.67 -10.45
CA THR A 6 -20.14 -37.44 -11.70
C THR A 6 -21.49 -37.92 -12.22
N ARG A 7 -22.47 -38.14 -11.35
CA ARG A 7 -23.83 -38.60 -11.71
C ARG A 7 -24.80 -37.48 -12.12
N THR A 8 -24.55 -36.23 -11.71
CA THR A 8 -25.46 -35.09 -11.94
C THR A 8 -25.17 -34.29 -13.21
N GLY A 9 -24.18 -34.68 -14.02
CA GLY A 9 -23.75 -33.90 -15.19
C GLY A 9 -22.99 -32.61 -14.83
N LEU A 10 -22.81 -32.34 -13.53
CA LEU A 10 -21.94 -31.29 -12.98
C LEU A 10 -20.45 -31.67 -12.98
N GLY A 11 -20.12 -32.87 -13.43
CA GLY A 11 -18.76 -33.20 -13.84
C GLY A 11 -18.40 -32.34 -15.06
N VAL A 12 -17.26 -31.66 -15.00
CA VAL A 12 -16.61 -30.95 -16.13
C VAL A 12 -16.35 -31.92 -17.29
N ASN A 13 -17.39 -32.30 -18.01
CA ASN A 13 -17.35 -33.32 -19.06
C ASN A 13 -17.04 -32.68 -20.42
N SER A 14 -17.39 -31.40 -20.62
CA SER A 14 -17.05 -30.67 -21.85
C SER A 14 -15.70 -29.96 -21.74
N LEU A 15 -14.93 -30.01 -22.83
CA LEU A 15 -13.65 -29.30 -22.95
C LEU A 15 -13.81 -27.79 -22.70
N VAL A 16 -14.94 -27.22 -23.15
CA VAL A 16 -15.29 -25.80 -22.93
C VAL A 16 -15.39 -25.47 -21.45
N MET A 17 -16.05 -26.31 -20.65
CA MET A 17 -16.21 -26.05 -19.22
C MET A 17 -14.87 -26.18 -18.46
N LYS A 18 -14.00 -27.12 -18.87
CA LYS A 18 -12.64 -27.23 -18.34
C LYS A 18 -11.81 -25.99 -18.64
N VAL A 19 -11.83 -25.52 -19.89
CA VAL A 19 -11.12 -24.31 -20.31
C VAL A 19 -11.63 -23.08 -19.56
N ALA A 20 -12.95 -22.93 -19.41
CA ALA A 20 -13.54 -21.83 -18.65
C ALA A 20 -13.09 -21.83 -17.18
N PHE A 21 -13.15 -22.99 -16.50
CA PHE A 21 -12.70 -23.12 -15.11
C PHE A 21 -11.19 -22.84 -14.95
N CYS A 22 -10.36 -23.45 -15.80
CA CYS A 22 -8.92 -23.21 -15.78
C CYS A 22 -8.59 -21.73 -16.07
N GLY A 23 -9.34 -21.09 -16.97
CA GLY A 23 -9.19 -19.67 -17.28
C GLY A 23 -9.49 -18.77 -16.08
N ILE A 24 -10.63 -18.98 -15.40
CA ILE A 24 -11.01 -18.21 -14.21
C ILE A 24 -10.01 -18.42 -13.08
N ILE A 25 -9.66 -19.68 -12.78
CA ILE A 25 -8.70 -20.00 -11.72
C ILE A 25 -7.34 -19.40 -12.05
N GLY A 26 -6.86 -19.56 -13.29
CA GLY A 26 -5.59 -18.98 -13.75
C GLY A 26 -5.58 -17.46 -13.62
N PHE A 27 -6.66 -16.80 -14.04
CA PHE A 27 -6.79 -15.35 -13.92
C PHE A 27 -6.66 -14.87 -12.47
N PHE A 28 -7.42 -15.44 -11.53
CA PHE A 28 -7.33 -15.05 -10.13
C PHE A 28 -6.00 -15.45 -9.48
N THR A 29 -5.40 -16.56 -9.92
CA THR A 29 -4.09 -17.03 -9.45
C THR A 29 -2.99 -16.01 -9.74
N PHE A 30 -3.01 -15.36 -10.90
CA PHE A 30 -2.03 -14.31 -11.25
C PHE A 30 -2.49 -12.91 -10.84
N MET A 31 -3.78 -12.60 -10.91
CA MET A 31 -4.25 -11.25 -10.60
C MET A 31 -4.13 -10.91 -9.12
N THR A 32 -4.39 -11.86 -8.23
CA THR A 32 -4.30 -11.63 -6.78
C THR A 32 -2.88 -11.22 -6.34
N PRO A 33 -1.79 -11.95 -6.67
CA PRO A 33 -0.45 -11.53 -6.30
C PRO A 33 -0.04 -10.21 -6.96
N VAL A 34 -0.50 -9.92 -8.18
CA VAL A 34 -0.25 -8.62 -8.84
C VAL A 34 -0.90 -7.47 -8.05
N LEU A 35 -2.18 -7.61 -7.69
CA LEU A 35 -2.89 -6.61 -6.89
C LEU A 35 -2.22 -6.41 -5.53
N LEU A 36 -1.86 -7.51 -4.85
CA LEU A 36 -1.16 -7.44 -3.57
C LEU A 36 0.19 -6.73 -3.69
N HIS A 37 0.99 -7.02 -4.72
CA HIS A 37 2.24 -6.30 -4.97
C HIS A 37 2.02 -4.82 -5.28
N LEU A 38 0.97 -4.47 -6.03
CA LEU A 38 0.65 -3.07 -6.34
C LEU A 38 0.29 -2.27 -5.09
N VAL A 39 -0.40 -2.89 -4.14
CA VAL A 39 -0.79 -2.29 -2.86
C VAL A 39 0.40 -2.26 -1.89
N ALA A 40 1.12 -3.37 -1.75
CA ALA A 40 2.19 -3.53 -0.76
C ALA A 40 3.53 -2.89 -1.17
N LYS A 41 3.73 -2.51 -2.45
CA LYS A 41 5.00 -1.88 -2.91
C LYS A 41 5.38 -0.61 -2.14
N GLY A 42 4.40 0.09 -1.59
CA GLY A 42 4.59 1.30 -0.78
C GLY A 42 4.71 1.03 0.70
N TYR A 43 4.59 -0.22 1.16
CA TYR A 43 4.63 -0.57 2.56
C TYR A 43 6.04 -0.41 3.11
N VAL A 44 6.18 0.51 4.08
CA VAL A 44 7.43 0.79 4.77
C VAL A 44 7.65 -0.30 5.80
N VAL A 45 8.67 -1.13 5.60
CA VAL A 45 9.02 -2.21 6.54
C VAL A 45 9.88 -1.71 7.69
N ARG A 46 10.70 -0.69 7.43
CA ARG A 46 11.55 -0.02 8.41
C ARG A 46 11.64 1.45 8.07
N LEU A 47 11.63 2.30 9.08
CA LEU A 47 11.85 3.72 8.96
C LEU A 47 12.93 4.15 9.95
N TYR A 48 13.87 4.96 9.49
CA TYR A 48 14.88 5.58 10.33
C TYR A 48 14.73 7.09 10.28
N HIS A 49 14.84 7.74 11.44
CA HIS A 49 14.84 9.19 11.56
C HIS A 49 16.18 9.65 12.14
N ASN A 50 16.93 10.45 11.38
CA ASN A 50 18.10 11.16 11.89
C ASN A 50 17.66 12.55 12.38
N ARG A 51 17.64 12.74 13.70
CA ARG A 51 17.22 13.99 14.36
C ARG A 51 18.17 15.16 14.15
N GLU A 52 19.46 14.91 13.92
CA GLU A 52 20.45 15.99 13.76
C GLU A 52 20.28 16.69 12.41
N THR A 53 19.93 15.92 11.38
CA THR A 53 19.78 16.41 10.01
C THR A 53 18.32 16.52 9.55
N ASP A 54 17.38 16.09 10.37
CA ASP A 54 15.95 15.93 10.04
C ASP A 54 15.73 15.16 8.73
N VAL A 55 16.37 13.99 8.63
CA VAL A 55 16.31 13.13 7.44
C VAL A 55 15.64 11.82 7.78
N TYR A 56 14.67 11.44 6.97
CA TYR A 56 13.98 10.16 7.04
C TYR A 56 14.49 9.20 5.98
N THR A 57 14.67 7.93 6.36
CA THR A 57 14.98 6.84 5.44
C THR A 57 13.93 5.75 5.55
N ALA A 58 13.05 5.66 4.56
CA ALA A 58 12.08 4.58 4.44
C ALA A 58 12.67 3.40 3.65
N VAL A 59 12.53 2.20 4.19
CA VAL A 59 12.88 0.95 3.51
C VAL A 59 11.59 0.26 3.07
N THR A 60 11.52 -0.08 1.78
CA THR A 60 10.43 -0.83 1.15
C THR A 60 11.01 -2.04 0.41
N TYR A 61 10.19 -3.06 0.13
CA TYR A 61 10.56 -4.13 -0.79
C TYR A 61 9.97 -3.90 -2.18
N ASN A 62 10.74 -4.21 -3.22
CA ASN A 62 10.21 -4.28 -4.59
C ASN A 62 9.56 -5.66 -4.86
N ALA A 63 9.06 -5.87 -6.08
CA ALA A 63 8.42 -7.12 -6.48
C ALA A 63 9.29 -8.38 -6.34
N LEU A 64 10.62 -8.21 -6.31
CA LEU A 64 11.62 -9.28 -6.16
C LEU A 64 12.17 -9.37 -4.72
N LEU A 65 11.49 -8.78 -3.73
CA LEU A 65 11.93 -8.72 -2.33
C LEU A 65 13.30 -8.06 -2.12
N VAL A 66 13.73 -7.22 -3.08
CA VAL A 66 14.94 -6.43 -2.95
C VAL A 66 14.62 -5.14 -2.19
N GLU A 67 15.43 -4.84 -1.19
CA GLU A 67 15.32 -3.62 -0.40
C GLU A 67 15.55 -2.38 -1.28
N LYS A 68 14.64 -1.42 -1.15
CA LYS A 68 14.77 -0.08 -1.70
C LYS A 68 14.71 0.93 -0.56
N LYS A 69 15.71 1.80 -0.51
CA LYS A 69 15.77 2.93 0.43
C LYS A 69 15.28 4.19 -0.27
N THR A 70 14.42 4.94 0.41
CA THR A 70 13.98 6.27 -0.01
C THR A 70 14.36 7.24 1.10
N VAL A 71 15.25 8.18 0.78
CA VAL A 71 15.68 9.24 1.68
C VAL A 71 14.91 10.51 1.33
N PHE A 72 14.38 11.21 2.34
CA PHE A 72 13.58 12.41 2.17
C PHE A 72 13.56 13.25 3.44
N HIS A 73 13.24 14.54 3.30
CA HIS A 73 12.97 15.43 4.43
C HIS A 73 11.47 15.52 4.72
N GLN A 74 11.10 16.03 5.89
CA GLN A 74 9.70 16.30 6.25
C GLN A 74 9.04 17.26 5.24
N SER A 75 9.79 18.23 4.71
CA SER A 75 9.31 19.17 3.69
C SER A 75 8.94 18.51 2.35
N ASP A 76 9.46 17.31 2.07
CA ASP A 76 9.11 16.52 0.89
C ASP A 76 7.86 15.66 1.12
N VAL A 77 7.30 15.70 2.34
CA VAL A 77 6.16 14.88 2.77
C VAL A 77 4.86 15.61 2.46
N LYS A 78 3.95 14.89 1.80
CA LYS A 78 2.56 15.32 1.61
C LYS A 78 1.61 14.29 2.20
N VAL A 79 0.87 14.67 3.22
CA VAL A 79 -0.24 13.87 3.77
C VAL A 79 -1.47 14.08 2.86
N PRO A 80 -2.17 13.02 2.44
CA PRO A 80 -3.37 13.17 1.62
C PRO A 80 -4.55 13.71 2.44
N ASP A 81 -5.32 14.65 1.85
CA ASP A 81 -6.51 15.29 2.46
C ASP A 81 -7.57 14.28 2.92
N VAL A 82 -7.72 13.17 2.18
CA VAL A 82 -8.60 12.06 2.52
C VAL A 82 -7.75 10.83 2.76
N SER A 83 -8.07 10.05 3.80
CA SER A 83 -7.36 8.80 4.10
C SER A 83 -7.47 7.85 2.91
N ARG A 84 -6.46 7.84 2.05
CA ARG A 84 -6.36 6.83 0.99
C ARG A 84 -6.11 5.49 1.66
N MET A 85 -6.87 4.47 1.30
CA MET A 85 -6.85 3.15 1.96
C MET A 85 -5.45 2.53 2.10
N PHE A 86 -4.51 2.90 1.21
CA PHE A 86 -3.16 2.31 1.15
C PHE A 86 -2.04 3.36 1.05
N THR A 87 -2.29 4.61 1.48
CA THR A 87 -1.26 5.66 1.50
C THR A 87 -1.38 6.46 2.78
N SER A 88 -0.36 6.41 3.64
CA SER A 88 -0.24 7.28 4.81
C SER A 88 0.26 8.66 4.41
N PHE A 89 1.30 8.71 3.58
CA PHE A 89 1.88 9.96 3.07
C PHE A 89 2.60 9.73 1.74
N TYR A 90 2.89 10.81 1.04
CA TYR A 90 3.76 10.82 -0.11
C TYR A 90 5.12 11.39 0.27
N ALA A 91 6.21 10.77 -0.16
CA ALA A 91 7.55 11.35 -0.07
C ALA A 91 8.23 11.24 -1.43
N ASN A 92 8.77 12.34 -1.96
CA ASN A 92 9.40 12.36 -3.28
C ASN A 92 8.51 11.74 -4.38
N LYS A 93 7.20 12.07 -4.37
CA LYS A 93 6.16 11.53 -5.27
C LYS A 93 5.87 10.02 -5.13
N LYS A 94 6.45 9.33 -4.14
CA LYS A 94 6.15 7.93 -3.85
C LYS A 94 5.09 7.83 -2.76
N SER A 95 4.04 7.04 -3.02
CA SER A 95 3.03 6.67 -2.02
C SER A 95 3.65 5.68 -1.03
N LEU A 96 3.66 6.05 0.25
CA LEU A 96 4.15 5.22 1.34
C LEU A 96 3.02 4.92 2.33
N LEU A 97 2.93 3.66 2.72
CA LEU A 97 2.06 3.17 3.79
C LEU A 97 2.93 2.78 4.96
N ILE A 98 2.72 3.41 6.11
CA ILE A 98 3.54 3.17 7.30
C ILE A 98 2.68 2.66 8.44
N ASN A 99 3.24 1.74 9.22
CA ASN A 99 2.73 1.41 10.54
C ASN A 99 3.33 2.40 11.56
N PRO A 100 2.54 3.25 12.24
CA PRO A 100 3.05 4.21 13.24
C PRO A 100 3.81 3.56 14.39
N MET A 101 3.61 2.26 14.64
CA MET A 101 4.36 1.50 15.66
C MET A 101 5.81 1.20 15.25
N LEU A 102 6.24 1.57 14.04
CA LEU A 102 7.63 1.45 13.60
C LEU A 102 8.54 2.56 14.16
N PHE A 103 7.96 3.59 14.78
CA PHE A 103 8.72 4.67 15.41
C PHE A 103 8.99 4.35 16.88
N ASP A 104 10.23 4.54 17.33
CA ASP A 104 10.60 4.38 18.74
C ASP A 104 9.90 5.43 19.62
N LEU A 105 9.75 6.64 19.09
CA LEU A 105 9.16 7.78 19.77
C LEU A 105 7.92 8.25 19.00
N PRO A 106 6.74 8.32 19.64
CA PRO A 106 5.52 8.82 18.99
C PRO A 106 5.66 10.23 18.40
N HIS A 107 6.55 11.04 19.01
CA HIS A 107 6.87 12.39 18.51
C HIS A 107 7.40 12.37 17.07
N ASP A 108 8.19 11.36 16.69
CA ASP A 108 8.76 11.31 15.33
C ASP A 108 7.69 11.09 14.26
N TYR A 109 6.63 10.36 14.61
CA TYR A 109 5.47 10.19 13.74
C TYR A 109 4.70 11.49 13.59
N ASN A 110 4.47 12.21 14.69
CA ASN A 110 3.80 13.52 14.64
C ASN A 110 4.60 14.52 13.80
N HIS A 111 5.93 14.55 13.96
CA HIS A 111 6.81 15.41 13.16
C HIS A 111 6.74 15.07 11.67
N LEU A 112 6.87 13.77 11.34
CA LEU A 112 6.79 13.30 9.96
C LEU A 112 5.47 13.69 9.29
N MET A 113 4.36 13.54 10.01
CA MET A 113 3.02 13.83 9.50
C MET A 113 2.66 15.33 9.58
N GLY A 114 3.53 16.17 10.16
CA GLY A 114 3.30 17.61 10.33
C GLY A 114 2.27 17.97 11.38
N TYR A 115 1.93 17.05 12.29
CA TYR A 115 0.94 17.29 13.37
C TYR A 115 1.48 18.18 14.50
N ASP A 116 2.77 18.42 14.52
CA ASP A 116 3.44 19.34 15.45
C ASP A 116 3.49 20.80 14.95
N GLN A 117 3.13 21.03 13.69
CA GLN A 117 3.07 22.37 13.11
C GLN A 117 1.78 23.10 13.51
N PRO A 118 1.81 24.44 13.65
CA PRO A 118 0.61 25.21 13.93
C PRO A 118 -0.39 25.03 12.78
N PHE A 119 -1.66 24.77 13.14
CA PHE A 119 -2.72 24.61 12.16
C PHE A 119 -2.92 25.90 11.37
N THR A 120 -2.88 25.80 10.04
CA THR A 120 -3.16 26.92 9.13
C THR A 120 -4.40 26.62 8.30
N PHE A 121 -5.37 27.53 8.30
CA PHE A 121 -6.52 27.45 7.41
C PHE A 121 -6.08 27.85 5.99
N ASP A 122 -6.23 26.93 5.03
CA ASP A 122 -6.09 27.26 3.62
C ASP A 122 -7.49 27.59 3.03
N PRO A 123 -7.76 28.84 2.61
CA PRO A 123 -9.06 29.22 2.07
C PRO A 123 -9.44 28.44 0.79
N GLU A 124 -8.46 27.88 0.07
CA GLU A 124 -8.72 27.02 -1.09
C GLU A 124 -9.34 25.68 -0.71
N ASP A 125 -9.10 25.17 0.51
CA ASP A 125 -9.74 23.95 0.99
C ASP A 125 -11.24 24.12 1.24
N MET A 126 -11.72 25.36 1.44
CA MET A 126 -13.16 25.64 1.56
C MET A 126 -13.92 25.52 0.23
N ASN A 127 -13.22 25.55 -0.90
CA ASN A 127 -13.82 25.50 -2.24
C ASN A 127 -13.78 24.09 -2.85
N LYS A 128 -13.15 23.11 -2.20
CA LYS A 128 -13.14 21.73 -2.67
C LYS A 128 -14.51 21.08 -2.39
N PRO A 129 -15.15 20.46 -3.38
CA PRO A 129 -16.35 19.66 -3.13
C PRO A 129 -16.01 18.44 -2.27
N ASP A 130 -16.88 18.14 -1.30
CA ASP A 130 -16.79 16.99 -0.39
C ASP A 130 -16.69 15.63 -1.10
#